data_AF-A0A932E9A4-F1
#
_entry.id   AF-A0A932E9A4-F1
#
_cell.length_a   1.000
_cell.length_b   1.000
_cell.length_c   1.000
_cell.angle_alpha   90.00
_cell.angle_beta   90.00
_cell.angle_gamma   90.00
#
_symmetry.space_group_name_H-M   'P 1'
#
loop_
_entity.id
_entity.type
_entity.pdbx_description
1 polymer ?
#
loop_
_entity_poly.entity_id
_entity_poly.type
_entity_poly.pdbx_seq_one_letter_code
_entity_poly.pdbx_strand_id
1 'polypeptide(L)'
;MRFFLLAVAFTLATVQASAVYYGQGRAEVIQELGKPASDLKRGTREILLYKSGRIELEDGKVAVVQGIAVAEGPGAPPAAETATTAPVPLAAPVAAPVEPAKENAVAPTKPEEKPALADAAKATEKAKAKSAEQELIEEEAATRAKMEKEIEAMENPPAHESHSDAGPPRWVTFVVELIIKALMMLAALWLTTKYWSVEISWFGLAMAALADTVTRAVVGAIALWALGMGSTMYADEATAAIVLVVVLRKVSYNQSLSQAVTITLTSKTFSIVVGSFLSVFLMHTLFGGGGGFMPF
;
A
#
# COMPACT_ATOMS: atom_id res chain seq x y z
N MET A 1 -4.96 2.58 27.42
CA MET A 1 -3.56 2.24 27.06
C MET A 1 -3.13 0.80 27.42
N ARG A 2 -3.29 0.32 28.67
CA ARG A 2 -2.79 -1.03 29.05
C ARG A 2 -3.41 -2.20 28.24
N PHE A 3 -4.71 -2.15 27.94
CA PHE A 3 -5.37 -3.16 27.11
C PHE A 3 -4.96 -3.09 25.62
N PHE A 4 -4.54 -1.91 25.14
CA PHE A 4 -4.05 -1.72 23.77
C PHE A 4 -2.69 -2.40 23.55
N LEU A 5 -1.76 -2.21 24.50
CA LEU A 5 -0.49 -2.93 24.51
C LEU A 5 -0.69 -4.45 24.61
N LEU A 6 -1.70 -4.90 25.35
CA LEU A 6 -1.95 -6.33 25.56
C LEU A 6 -2.57 -7.01 24.33
N ALA A 7 -3.50 -6.33 23.63
CA ALA A 7 -4.08 -6.84 22.39
C ALA A 7 -3.08 -6.85 21.22
N VAL A 8 -2.26 -5.79 21.10
CA VAL A 8 -1.17 -5.72 20.11
C VAL A 8 -0.06 -6.73 20.45
N ALA A 9 0.28 -6.92 21.73
CA ALA A 9 1.21 -7.96 22.15
C ALA A 9 0.66 -9.36 21.88
N PHE A 10 -0.64 -9.60 22.02
CA PHE A 10 -1.26 -10.90 21.78
C PHE A 10 -1.32 -11.25 20.28
N THR A 11 -1.54 -10.27 19.40
CA THR A 11 -1.46 -10.48 17.94
C THR A 11 -0.02 -10.62 17.45
N LEU A 12 0.96 -9.90 18.02
CA LEU A 12 2.38 -10.11 17.70
C LEU A 12 2.96 -11.42 18.26
N ALA A 13 2.50 -11.89 19.43
CA ALA A 13 3.05 -13.08 20.08
C ALA A 13 2.72 -14.41 19.36
N THR A 14 1.76 -14.43 18.44
CA THR A 14 1.37 -15.65 17.71
C THR A 14 2.14 -15.88 16.42
N VAL A 15 3.15 -15.05 16.13
CA VAL A 15 3.93 -15.06 14.88
C VAL A 15 5.40 -15.29 15.17
N GLN A 16 5.72 -16.42 15.79
CA GLN A 16 7.07 -16.94 15.68
C GLN A 16 7.20 -17.59 14.31
N ALA A 17 7.87 -16.88 13.41
CA ALA A 17 8.33 -17.42 12.15
C ALA A 17 9.43 -18.44 12.45
N SER A 18 9.06 -19.71 12.56
CA SER A 18 10.00 -20.80 12.78
C SER A 18 10.96 -20.91 11.59
N ALA A 19 12.17 -20.41 11.78
CA ALA A 19 13.26 -20.53 10.82
C ALA A 19 14.29 -21.48 11.40
N VAL A 20 14.70 -22.47 10.60
CA VAL A 20 15.80 -23.36 10.95
C VAL A 20 17.11 -22.68 10.57
N TYR A 21 18.11 -22.79 11.44
CA TYR A 21 19.45 -22.25 11.24
C TYR A 21 20.48 -23.37 11.07
N TYR A 22 21.53 -23.12 10.29
CA TYR A 22 22.70 -24.00 10.25
C TYR A 22 23.36 -24.05 11.63
N GLY A 23 23.78 -25.24 12.07
CA GLY A 23 24.38 -25.47 13.38
C GLY A 23 23.36 -25.67 14.52
N GLN A 24 22.07 -25.49 14.26
CA GLN A 24 21.00 -25.67 15.25
C GLN A 24 20.88 -27.14 15.67
N GLY A 25 20.61 -27.40 16.95
CA GLY A 25 20.52 -28.75 17.50
C GLY A 25 19.20 -29.45 17.15
N ARG A 26 19.20 -30.79 17.16
CA ARG A 26 17.99 -31.60 16.88
C ARG A 26 16.74 -31.17 17.66
N ALA A 27 16.89 -30.90 18.96
CA ALA A 27 15.76 -30.55 19.83
C ALA A 27 15.11 -29.22 19.39
N GLU A 28 15.94 -28.25 19.02
CA GLU A 28 15.52 -26.94 18.55
C GLU A 28 14.83 -27.05 17.18
N VAL A 29 15.35 -27.87 16.26
CA VAL A 29 14.69 -28.14 14.96
C VAL A 29 13.31 -28.76 15.16
N ILE A 30 13.16 -29.71 16.08
CA ILE A 30 11.87 -30.34 16.38
C ILE A 30 10.93 -29.37 17.10
N GLN A 31 11.45 -28.47 17.93
CA GLN A 31 10.66 -27.44 18.58
C GLN A 31 10.10 -26.44 17.56
N GLU A 32 10.90 -26.06 16.56
CA GLU A 32 10.52 -25.08 15.53
C GLU A 32 9.63 -25.68 14.42
N LEU A 33 9.99 -26.86 13.90
CA LEU A 33 9.28 -27.49 12.78
C LEU A 33 8.26 -28.55 13.21
N GLY A 34 8.24 -28.92 14.48
CA GLY A 34 7.43 -30.03 14.99
C GLY A 34 8.04 -31.40 14.71
N LYS A 35 7.20 -32.44 14.83
CA LYS A 35 7.61 -33.84 14.67
C LYS A 35 7.87 -34.15 13.18
N PRO A 36 9.04 -34.69 12.81
CA PRO A 36 9.31 -35.10 11.44
C PRO A 36 8.42 -36.27 11.02
N ALA A 37 8.14 -36.36 9.72
CA ALA A 37 7.40 -37.47 9.13
C ALA A 37 8.22 -38.77 9.15
N SER A 38 9.54 -38.67 8.99
CA SER A 38 10.48 -39.79 9.12
C SER A 38 11.81 -39.31 9.68
N ASP A 39 12.45 -40.17 10.45
CA ASP A 39 13.76 -39.97 11.08
C ASP A 39 14.65 -41.17 10.71
N LEU A 40 15.73 -40.91 9.97
CA LEU A 40 16.74 -41.90 9.62
C LEU A 40 18.09 -41.54 10.21
N LYS A 41 18.61 -42.40 11.08
CA LYS A 41 19.94 -42.24 11.68
C LYS A 41 20.95 -43.21 11.06
N ARG A 42 22.07 -42.68 10.56
CA ARG A 42 23.19 -43.45 9.99
C ARG A 42 24.53 -42.90 10.48
N GLY A 43 25.05 -43.50 11.55
CA GLY A 43 26.32 -43.07 12.18
C GLY A 43 26.18 -41.71 12.85
N THR A 44 27.04 -40.76 12.47
CA THR A 44 27.01 -39.35 12.94
C THR A 44 25.98 -38.50 12.19
N ARG A 45 25.39 -39.02 11.11
CA ARG A 45 24.40 -38.31 10.31
C ARG A 45 22.99 -38.76 10.65
N GLU A 46 22.09 -37.80 10.76
CA GLU A 46 20.66 -37.98 11.02
C GLU A 46 19.87 -37.18 9.99
N ILE A 47 18.88 -37.82 9.35
CA ILE A 47 18.08 -37.22 8.29
C ILE A 47 16.65 -37.13 8.80
N LEU A 48 16.17 -35.90 8.97
CA LEU A 48 14.78 -35.61 9.32
C LEU A 48 14.03 -35.23 8.04
N LEU A 49 13.02 -36.03 7.69
CA LEU A 49 12.11 -35.71 6.60
C LEU A 49 10.86 -35.03 7.13
N TYR A 50 10.61 -33.83 6.63
CA TYR A 50 9.40 -33.05 6.85
C TYR A 50 8.58 -32.99 5.56
N LYS A 51 7.30 -32.63 5.66
CA LYS A 51 6.47 -32.39 4.47
C LYS A 51 7.02 -31.25 3.60
N SER A 52 7.67 -30.27 4.22
CA SER A 52 8.27 -29.11 3.57
C SER A 52 9.67 -29.37 3.01
N GLY A 53 10.34 -30.47 3.39
CA GLY A 53 11.69 -30.76 2.90
C GLY A 53 12.50 -31.70 3.78
N ARG A 54 13.81 -31.68 3.59
CA ARG A 54 14.77 -32.59 4.24
C ARG A 54 15.81 -31.78 5.00
N ILE A 55 16.07 -32.19 6.23
CA ILE A 55 17.15 -31.65 7.07
C ILE A 55 18.11 -32.78 7.37
N GLU A 56 19.38 -32.56 7.10
CA GLU A 56 20.45 -33.44 7.55
C GLU A 56 21.19 -32.79 8.71
N LEU A 57 21.29 -33.54 9.80
CA LEU A 57 22.10 -33.21 10.94
C LEU A 57 23.38 -34.03 10.88
N GLU A 58 24.51 -33.38 11.11
CA GLU A 58 25.81 -34.00 11.29
C GLU A 58 26.29 -33.67 12.71
N ASP A 59 26.62 -34.70 13.48
CA ASP A 59 26.96 -34.58 14.92
C ASP A 59 25.87 -33.89 15.75
N GLY A 60 24.61 -34.13 15.39
CA GLY A 60 23.43 -33.59 16.06
C GLY A 60 23.13 -32.12 15.75
N LYS A 61 23.82 -31.51 14.77
CA LYS A 61 23.63 -30.12 14.33
C LYS A 61 23.23 -30.05 12.86
N VAL A 62 22.36 -29.11 12.48
CA VAL A 62 21.92 -28.93 11.09
C VAL A 62 23.11 -28.59 10.18
N ALA A 63 23.42 -29.48 9.24
CA ALA A 63 24.50 -29.33 8.27
C ALA A 63 23.96 -29.05 6.86
N VAL A 64 22.85 -29.68 6.49
CA VAL A 64 22.25 -29.53 5.15
C VAL A 64 20.74 -29.35 5.28
N VAL A 65 20.19 -28.39 4.54
CA VAL A 65 18.74 -28.19 4.44
C VAL A 65 18.35 -28.15 2.97
N GLN A 66 17.40 -28.99 2.58
CA GLN A 66 16.85 -29.03 1.22
C GLN A 66 15.34 -28.82 1.26
N GLY A 67 14.84 -27.85 0.49
CA GLY A 67 13.39 -27.57 0.37
C GLY A 67 12.79 -26.72 1.49
N ILE A 68 13.51 -26.47 2.58
CA ILE A 68 13.07 -25.61 3.69
C ILE A 68 13.85 -24.31 3.65
N ALA A 69 13.16 -23.17 3.78
CA ALA A 69 13.80 -21.86 3.85
C ALA A 69 14.67 -21.75 5.10
N VAL A 70 15.98 -21.65 4.92
CA VAL A 70 16.95 -21.41 6.00
C VAL A 70 17.09 -19.90 6.18
N ALA A 71 16.98 -19.42 7.41
CA ALA A 71 17.36 -18.04 7.70
C ALA A 71 18.89 -17.97 7.82
N GLU A 72 19.52 -17.02 7.12
CA GLU A 72 20.95 -16.77 7.26
C GLU A 72 21.24 -16.29 8.69
N GLY A 73 21.82 -17.17 9.50
CA GLY A 73 22.23 -16.85 10.86
C GLY A 73 23.56 -16.08 10.87
N PRO A 74 23.79 -15.23 11.88
CA PRO A 74 25.07 -14.54 12.06
C PRO A 74 26.14 -15.57 12.48
N GLY A 75 26.90 -16.08 11.52
CA GLY A 75 28.01 -17.02 11.77
C GLY A 75 28.13 -18.20 10.80
N ALA A 76 27.38 -18.23 9.70
CA ALA A 76 27.57 -19.25 8.67
C ALA A 76 29.02 -19.21 8.12
N PRO A 77 29.78 -20.32 8.17
CA PRO A 77 31.04 -20.43 7.45
C PRO A 77 30.78 -20.21 5.95
N PRO A 78 31.66 -19.49 5.23
CA PRO A 78 31.50 -19.29 3.80
C PRO A 78 31.36 -20.65 3.11
N ALA A 79 30.27 -20.82 2.36
CA ALA A 79 30.00 -22.02 1.60
C ALA A 79 31.23 -22.37 0.76
N ALA A 80 31.81 -23.54 0.98
CA ALA A 80 32.81 -24.08 0.09
C ALA A 80 32.13 -24.32 -1.27
N GLU A 81 32.41 -23.44 -2.23
CA GLU A 81 32.03 -23.60 -3.63
C GLU A 81 32.52 -24.96 -4.13
N THR A 82 31.60 -25.90 -4.32
CA THR A 82 31.83 -27.01 -5.23
C THR A 82 31.92 -26.43 -6.64
N ALA A 83 33.17 -26.25 -7.08
CA ALA A 83 33.55 -25.78 -8.40
C ALA A 83 32.81 -26.55 -9.51
N THR A 84 31.86 -25.86 -10.14
CA THR A 84 31.32 -26.25 -11.44
C THR A 84 32.05 -25.42 -12.49
N THR A 85 32.73 -26.11 -13.39
CA THR A 85 33.57 -25.59 -14.48
C THR A 85 32.87 -24.55 -15.35
N ALA A 86 33.58 -23.44 -15.58
CA ALA A 86 33.28 -22.40 -16.57
C ALA A 86 33.26 -22.93 -18.02
N PRO A 87 32.67 -22.19 -18.97
CA PRO A 87 33.56 -21.40 -19.84
C PRO A 87 33.07 -19.97 -20.18
N VAL A 88 34.05 -19.07 -20.09
CA VAL A 88 34.43 -17.97 -21.02
C VAL A 88 33.46 -16.77 -21.24
N PRO A 89 33.95 -15.53 -21.03
CA PRO A 89 33.25 -14.28 -21.30
C PRO A 89 33.53 -13.74 -22.72
N LEU A 90 32.58 -13.01 -23.29
CA LEU A 90 32.83 -12.11 -24.43
C LEU A 90 32.22 -10.73 -24.17
N ALA A 91 33.10 -9.73 -24.25
CA ALA A 91 32.84 -8.28 -24.28
C ALA A 91 31.92 -7.90 -25.47
N ALA A 92 31.35 -6.71 -25.62
CA ALA A 92 31.78 -5.37 -25.25
C ALA A 92 30.58 -4.37 -25.41
N PRO A 93 30.76 -3.08 -25.08
CA PRO A 93 29.70 -2.08 -24.95
C PRO A 93 29.41 -1.33 -26.25
N VAL A 94 28.20 -0.78 -26.40
CA VAL A 94 27.92 0.25 -27.41
C VAL A 94 27.18 1.41 -26.76
N ALA A 95 27.86 2.55 -26.76
CA ALA A 95 27.33 3.86 -26.50
C ALA A 95 26.41 4.33 -27.62
N ALA A 96 25.39 5.13 -27.30
CA ALA A 96 24.96 6.21 -28.19
C ALA A 96 24.25 7.32 -27.39
N PRO A 97 24.73 8.56 -27.49
CA PRO A 97 24.09 9.77 -26.95
C PRO A 97 23.27 10.46 -28.05
N VAL A 98 22.07 10.99 -27.76
CA VAL A 98 21.51 12.11 -28.53
C VAL A 98 20.50 12.90 -27.67
N GLU A 99 20.94 14.07 -27.21
CA GLU A 99 20.09 15.26 -27.03
C GLU A 99 20.01 15.97 -28.40
N PRO A 100 18.93 16.69 -28.74
CA PRO A 100 19.05 18.14 -28.56
C PRO A 100 17.76 18.86 -28.18
N ALA A 101 17.93 19.85 -27.30
CA ALA A 101 17.03 20.97 -27.09
C ALA A 101 16.86 21.79 -28.38
N LYS A 102 15.62 22.19 -28.68
CA LYS A 102 15.32 23.21 -29.69
C LYS A 102 15.13 24.56 -29.02
N GLU A 103 16.17 25.36 -29.16
CA GLU A 103 16.26 26.81 -29.07
C GLU A 103 15.34 27.46 -30.11
N ASN A 104 14.40 28.30 -29.67
CA ASN A 104 13.67 29.23 -30.53
C ASN A 104 14.22 30.63 -30.29
N ALA A 105 15.20 31.01 -31.11
CA ALA A 105 15.66 32.37 -31.28
C ALA A 105 14.70 33.11 -32.22
N VAL A 106 14.03 34.15 -31.74
CA VAL A 106 13.31 35.11 -32.58
C VAL A 106 14.19 36.34 -32.75
N ALA A 107 14.49 36.67 -34.00
CA ALA A 107 15.33 37.78 -34.42
C ALA A 107 14.66 39.15 -34.15
N PRO A 108 15.46 40.20 -33.92
CA PRO A 108 14.98 41.58 -33.83
C PRO A 108 14.89 42.21 -35.22
N THR A 109 13.72 42.77 -35.56
CA THR A 109 13.56 43.66 -36.71
C THR A 109 13.22 45.07 -36.25
N LYS A 110 14.16 45.98 -36.53
CA LYS A 110 14.07 47.45 -36.63
C LYS A 110 14.63 47.74 -38.06
N PRO A 111 14.16 48.71 -38.88
CA PRO A 111 14.00 50.13 -38.49
C PRO A 111 12.94 51.01 -39.20
N GLU A 112 12.67 52.14 -38.52
CA GLU A 112 12.43 53.53 -38.97
C GLU A 112 11.54 53.88 -40.18
N GLU A 113 10.51 54.71 -39.95
CA GLU A 113 10.43 56.14 -40.38
C GLU A 113 9.16 56.80 -39.78
N LYS A 114 9.29 57.80 -38.89
CA LYS A 114 9.26 59.27 -39.08
C LYS A 114 7.84 59.89 -39.20
N PRO A 115 7.64 61.19 -38.88
CA PRO A 115 6.80 61.57 -37.75
C PRO A 115 5.77 62.66 -38.11
N ALA A 116 4.51 62.48 -37.72
CA ALA A 116 3.57 63.59 -37.55
C ALA A 116 2.36 63.07 -36.78
N LEU A 117 1.93 63.79 -35.73
CA LEU A 117 0.86 63.46 -34.76
C LEU A 117 1.31 62.80 -33.44
N ALA A 118 2.46 63.20 -32.90
CA ALA A 118 3.02 62.65 -31.65
C ALA A 118 2.37 63.16 -30.34
N ASP A 119 1.51 64.19 -30.39
CA ASP A 119 0.98 64.82 -29.16
C ASP A 119 -0.46 64.42 -28.80
N ALA A 120 -1.25 63.91 -29.76
CA ALA A 120 -2.60 63.40 -29.50
C ALA A 120 -2.63 61.90 -29.12
N ALA A 121 -1.69 61.11 -29.65
CA ALA A 121 -1.59 59.67 -29.39
C ALA A 121 -1.07 59.35 -27.97
N LYS A 122 -0.15 60.17 -27.43
CA LYS A 122 0.36 59.99 -26.05
C LYS A 122 -0.68 60.29 -24.98
N ALA A 123 -1.64 61.17 -25.25
CA ALA A 123 -2.73 61.46 -24.31
C ALA A 123 -3.75 60.31 -24.25
N THR A 124 -4.02 59.65 -25.37
CA THR A 124 -4.94 58.49 -25.44
C THR A 124 -4.31 57.20 -24.90
N GLU A 125 -3.01 57.00 -25.09
CA GLU A 125 -2.28 55.86 -24.51
C GLU A 125 -2.17 55.97 -22.98
N LYS A 126 -1.92 57.19 -22.46
CA LYS A 126 -1.89 57.45 -21.01
C LYS A 126 -3.26 57.33 -20.34
N ALA A 127 -4.35 57.62 -21.07
CA ALA A 127 -5.72 57.41 -20.60
C ALA A 127 -6.10 55.91 -20.58
N LYS A 128 -5.70 55.14 -21.60
CA LYS A 128 -5.91 53.68 -21.63
C LYS A 128 -5.10 52.95 -20.56
N ALA A 129 -3.85 53.36 -20.33
CA ALA A 129 -3.01 52.80 -19.27
C ALA A 129 -3.61 53.04 -17.87
N LYS A 130 -4.15 54.24 -17.61
CA LYS A 130 -4.85 54.54 -16.35
C LYS A 130 -6.15 53.75 -16.17
N SER A 131 -6.91 53.52 -17.25
CA SER A 131 -8.13 52.72 -17.20
C SER A 131 -7.83 51.25 -16.89
N ALA A 132 -6.78 50.68 -17.50
CA ALA A 132 -6.38 49.29 -17.24
C ALA A 132 -5.80 49.11 -15.82
N GLU A 133 -5.07 50.11 -15.31
CA GLU A 133 -4.58 50.10 -13.94
C GLU A 133 -5.74 50.18 -12.93
N GLN A 134 -6.79 50.97 -13.20
CA GLN A 134 -7.99 51.01 -12.36
C GLN A 134 -8.76 49.69 -12.36
N GLU A 135 -8.89 49.02 -13.51
CA GLU A 135 -9.59 47.75 -13.62
C GLU A 135 -8.88 46.62 -12.84
N LEU A 136 -7.55 46.58 -12.86
CA LEU A 136 -6.76 45.64 -12.04
C LEU A 136 -6.89 45.92 -10.53
N ILE A 137 -6.94 47.19 -10.13
CA ILE A 137 -7.14 47.56 -8.72
C ILE A 137 -8.55 47.14 -8.24
N GLU A 138 -9.57 47.29 -9.09
CA GLU A 138 -10.92 46.84 -8.79
C GLU A 138 -11.04 45.31 -8.73
N GLU A 139 -10.37 44.58 -9.63
CA GLU A 139 -10.33 43.11 -9.61
C GLU A 139 -9.59 42.56 -8.38
N GLU A 140 -8.46 43.16 -8.01
CA GLU A 140 -7.73 42.80 -6.79
C GLU A 140 -8.54 43.12 -5.53
N ALA A 141 -9.24 44.26 -5.48
CA ALA A 141 -10.13 44.60 -4.38
C ALA A 141 -11.31 43.62 -4.26
N ALA A 142 -11.92 43.23 -5.39
CA ALA A 142 -12.98 42.23 -5.41
C ALA A 142 -12.48 40.84 -5.00
N THR A 143 -11.26 40.47 -5.40
CA THR A 143 -10.63 39.20 -5.01
C THR A 143 -10.31 39.17 -3.53
N ARG A 144 -9.78 40.27 -2.97
CA ARG A 144 -9.55 40.42 -1.52
C ARG A 144 -10.85 40.36 -0.73
N ALA A 145 -11.90 41.04 -1.18
CA ALA A 145 -13.21 41.00 -0.52
C ALA A 145 -13.83 39.59 -0.54
N LYS A 146 -13.64 38.82 -1.62
CA LYS A 146 -14.06 37.41 -1.68
C LYS A 146 -13.26 36.55 -0.70
N MET A 147 -11.93 36.71 -0.67
CA MET A 147 -11.07 35.99 0.28
C MET A 147 -11.42 36.32 1.73
N GLU A 148 -11.68 37.58 2.06
CA GLU A 148 -12.05 38.00 3.42
C GLU A 148 -13.42 37.44 3.82
N LYS A 149 -14.38 37.42 2.90
CA LYS A 149 -15.69 36.80 3.13
C LYS A 149 -15.59 35.27 3.33
N GLU A 150 -14.68 34.61 2.62
CA GLU A 150 -14.44 33.18 2.78
C GLU A 150 -13.73 32.87 4.10
N ILE A 151 -12.79 33.71 4.53
CA ILE A 151 -12.17 33.63 5.87
C ILE A 151 -13.21 33.84 6.96
N GLU A 152 -14.07 34.86 6.84
CA GLU A 152 -15.13 35.13 7.81
C GLU A 152 -16.16 33.98 7.89
N ALA A 153 -16.47 33.33 6.75
CA ALA A 153 -17.29 32.14 6.72
C ALA A 153 -16.62 30.91 7.36
N MET A 154 -15.28 30.81 7.31
CA MET A 154 -14.52 29.78 8.02
C MET A 154 -14.38 30.07 9.52
N GLU A 155 -14.30 31.34 9.92
CA GLU A 155 -14.16 31.77 11.32
C GLU A 155 -15.48 31.70 12.07
N ASN A 156 -16.59 32.02 11.39
CA ASN A 156 -17.95 31.88 11.90
C ASN A 156 -18.69 30.81 11.09
N PRO A 157 -18.33 29.52 11.24
CA PRO A 157 -19.09 28.47 10.60
C PRO A 157 -20.54 28.62 11.07
N PRO A 158 -21.52 28.73 10.16
CA PRO A 158 -22.92 28.87 10.54
C PRO A 158 -23.22 27.77 11.54
N ALA A 159 -23.76 28.13 12.70
CA ALA A 159 -24.01 27.22 13.81
C ALA A 159 -24.55 25.93 13.22
N HIS A 160 -23.72 24.88 13.24
CA HIS A 160 -24.01 23.64 12.53
C HIS A 160 -25.40 23.24 12.98
N GLU A 161 -26.39 23.43 12.10
CA GLU A 161 -27.70 22.84 12.32
C GLU A 161 -27.36 21.37 12.43
N SER A 162 -27.44 20.87 13.66
CA SER A 162 -27.22 19.47 13.95
C SER A 162 -28.38 18.80 13.25
N HIS A 163 -28.20 18.50 11.96
CA HIS A 163 -29.10 17.67 11.20
C HIS A 163 -29.27 16.45 12.10
N SER A 164 -30.45 16.34 12.71
CA SER A 164 -30.80 15.19 13.54
C SER A 164 -30.94 14.07 12.53
N ASP A 165 -29.80 13.49 12.19
CA ASP A 165 -29.66 12.56 11.11
C ASP A 165 -30.31 11.28 11.62
N ALA A 166 -31.62 11.14 11.33
CA ALA A 166 -32.40 9.93 11.57
C ALA A 166 -31.98 8.81 10.60
N GLY A 167 -30.69 8.77 10.27
CA GLY A 167 -30.08 7.75 9.48
C GLY A 167 -30.09 6.40 10.21
N PRO A 168 -29.83 5.31 9.48
CA PRO A 168 -29.70 4.00 10.08
C PRO A 168 -28.68 4.03 11.23
N PRO A 169 -28.86 3.20 12.27
CA PRO A 169 -27.92 3.16 13.38
C PRO A 169 -26.49 2.98 12.88
N ARG A 170 -25.54 3.77 13.39
CA ARG A 170 -24.12 3.78 12.93
C ARG A 170 -23.45 2.40 12.93
N TRP A 171 -23.93 1.47 13.74
CA TRP A 171 -23.43 0.10 13.76
C TRP A 171 -23.87 -0.74 12.55
N VAL A 172 -25.05 -0.47 11.98
CA VAL A 172 -25.56 -1.17 10.78
C VAL A 172 -24.70 -0.79 9.58
N THR A 173 -24.47 0.51 9.39
CA THR A 173 -23.61 1.00 8.29
C THR A 173 -22.19 0.45 8.42
N PHE A 174 -21.64 0.41 9.65
CA PHE A 174 -20.35 -0.20 9.93
C PHE A 174 -20.30 -1.70 9.55
N VAL A 175 -21.31 -2.49 9.94
CA VAL A 175 -21.35 -3.94 9.62
C VAL A 175 -21.48 -4.17 8.11
N VAL A 176 -22.33 -3.39 7.42
CA VAL A 176 -22.49 -3.49 5.97
C VAL A 176 -21.18 -3.15 5.25
N GLU A 177 -20.52 -2.06 5.66
CA GLU A 177 -19.21 -1.68 5.11
C GLU A 177 -18.16 -2.77 5.33
N LEU A 178 -18.15 -3.39 6.52
CA LEU A 178 -17.25 -4.48 6.86
C LEU A 178 -17.48 -5.72 5.97
N ILE A 179 -18.74 -6.08 5.71
CA ILE A 179 -19.10 -7.21 4.83
C ILE A 179 -18.65 -6.93 3.39
N ILE A 180 -18.91 -5.72 2.88
CA ILE A 180 -18.48 -5.32 1.53
C ILE A 180 -16.95 -5.42 1.42
N LYS A 181 -16.22 -4.89 2.40
CA LYS A 181 -14.75 -4.99 2.45
C LYS A 181 -14.25 -6.43 2.52
N ALA A 182 -14.91 -7.30 3.29
CA ALA A 182 -14.55 -8.72 3.37
C ALA A 182 -14.69 -9.42 2.01
N LEU A 183 -15.81 -9.19 1.31
CA LEU A 183 -16.07 -9.76 -0.01
C LEU A 183 -15.08 -9.24 -1.06
N MET A 184 -14.80 -7.93 -1.05
CA MET A 184 -13.79 -7.35 -1.94
C MET A 184 -12.39 -7.91 -1.67
N MET A 185 -12.02 -8.08 -0.40
CA MET A 185 -10.73 -8.64 -0.03
C MET A 185 -10.59 -10.10 -0.48
N LEU A 186 -11.65 -10.90 -0.32
CA LEU A 186 -11.67 -12.27 -0.81
C LEU A 186 -11.52 -12.34 -2.33
N ALA A 187 -12.21 -11.47 -3.07
CA ALA A 187 -12.10 -11.37 -4.52
C ALA A 187 -10.69 -10.92 -4.96
N ALA A 188 -10.11 -9.93 -4.26
CA ALA A 188 -8.76 -9.43 -4.52
C ALA A 188 -7.69 -10.51 -4.28
N LEU A 189 -7.81 -11.25 -3.16
CA LEU A 189 -6.94 -12.38 -2.85
C LEU A 189 -7.05 -13.46 -3.92
N TRP A 190 -8.27 -13.85 -4.30
CA TRP A 190 -8.47 -14.86 -5.34
C TRP A 190 -7.84 -14.45 -6.67
N LEU A 191 -8.10 -13.22 -7.13
CA LEU A 191 -7.52 -12.71 -8.38
C LEU A 191 -5.99 -12.65 -8.32
N THR A 192 -5.44 -12.21 -7.19
CA THR A 192 -3.99 -12.12 -6.96
C THR A 192 -3.35 -13.50 -6.98
N THR A 193 -3.94 -14.48 -6.29
CA THR A 193 -3.41 -15.85 -6.32
C THR A 193 -3.40 -16.46 -7.72
N LYS A 194 -4.44 -16.17 -8.51
CA LYS A 194 -4.50 -16.58 -9.91
C LYS A 194 -3.45 -15.88 -10.76
N TYR A 195 -3.24 -14.58 -10.58
CA TYR A 195 -2.24 -13.80 -11.31
C TYR A 195 -0.81 -14.29 -11.06
N TRP A 196 -0.47 -14.57 -9.79
CA TRP A 196 0.86 -15.08 -9.42
C TRP A 196 1.01 -16.60 -9.57
N SER A 197 -0.02 -17.30 -10.08
CA SER A 197 -0.05 -18.77 -10.19
C SER A 197 0.31 -19.48 -8.88
N VAL A 198 -0.16 -18.92 -7.76
CA VAL A 198 0.04 -19.52 -6.44
C VAL A 198 -1.19 -20.33 -6.07
N GLU A 199 -0.96 -21.62 -5.82
CA GLU A 199 -1.96 -22.52 -5.28
C GLU A 199 -2.17 -22.26 -3.78
N ILE A 200 -3.23 -21.54 -3.45
CA ILE A 200 -3.76 -21.43 -2.08
C ILE A 200 -5.14 -22.09 -2.09
N SER A 201 -5.40 -22.93 -1.09
CA SER A 201 -6.72 -23.54 -0.94
C SER A 201 -7.79 -22.47 -0.71
N TRP A 202 -9.01 -22.71 -1.20
CA TRP A 202 -10.13 -21.78 -1.00
C TRP A 202 -10.38 -21.48 0.49
N PHE A 203 -10.27 -22.51 1.34
CA PHE A 203 -10.32 -22.35 2.80
C PHE A 203 -9.24 -21.40 3.31
N GLY A 204 -8.03 -21.49 2.76
CA GLY A 204 -6.94 -20.60 3.09
C GLY A 204 -7.21 -19.13 2.72
N LEU A 205 -7.77 -18.89 1.54
CA LEU A 205 -8.18 -17.55 1.12
C LEU A 205 -9.29 -16.99 2.01
N ALA A 206 -10.28 -17.81 2.36
CA ALA A 206 -11.36 -17.43 3.27
C ALA A 206 -10.83 -17.07 4.67
N MET A 207 -9.88 -17.85 5.21
CA MET A 207 -9.23 -17.54 6.49
C MET A 207 -8.43 -16.24 6.45
N ALA A 208 -7.70 -15.98 5.37
CA ALA A 208 -6.96 -14.73 5.18
C ALA A 208 -7.89 -13.51 5.12
N ALA A 209 -8.98 -13.61 4.33
CA ALA A 209 -9.99 -12.55 4.24
C ALA A 209 -10.70 -12.32 5.59
N LEU A 210 -11.02 -13.40 6.32
CA LEU A 210 -11.63 -13.30 7.65
C LEU A 210 -10.69 -12.60 8.64
N ALA A 211 -9.41 -12.96 8.67
CA ALA A 211 -8.43 -12.35 9.56
C ALA A 211 -8.24 -10.84 9.27
N ASP A 212 -8.20 -10.46 7.99
CA ASP A 212 -8.20 -9.05 7.57
C ASP A 212 -9.44 -8.31 8.08
N THR A 213 -10.61 -8.91 7.86
CA THR A 213 -11.92 -8.34 8.25
C THR A 213 -12.02 -8.15 9.76
N VAL A 214 -11.64 -9.16 10.55
CA VAL A 214 -11.63 -9.08 12.02
C VAL A 214 -10.65 -8.01 12.50
N THR A 215 -9.47 -7.91 11.88
CA THR A 215 -8.49 -6.89 12.24
C THR A 215 -9.06 -5.49 12.02
N ARG A 216 -9.68 -5.25 10.85
CA ARG A 216 -10.35 -3.98 10.54
C ARG A 216 -11.51 -3.70 11.51
N ALA A 217 -12.30 -4.71 11.85
CA ALA A 217 -13.41 -4.56 12.80
C ALA A 217 -12.92 -4.13 14.18
N VAL A 218 -11.84 -4.75 14.69
CA VAL A 218 -11.25 -4.43 15.99
C VAL A 218 -10.65 -3.04 15.99
N VAL A 219 -9.84 -2.70 14.98
CA VAL A 219 -9.23 -1.35 14.90
C VAL A 219 -10.29 -0.27 14.74
N GLY A 220 -11.31 -0.51 13.89
CA GLY A 220 -12.44 0.41 13.70
C GLY A 220 -13.28 0.59 14.96
N ALA A 221 -13.57 -0.49 15.70
CA ALA A 221 -14.27 -0.40 16.98
C ALA A 221 -13.45 0.39 18.01
N ILE A 222 -12.13 0.17 18.09
CA ILE A 222 -11.23 0.94 18.96
C ILE A 222 -11.23 2.42 18.56
N ALA A 223 -11.14 2.74 17.27
CA ALA A 223 -11.17 4.12 16.80
C ALA A 223 -12.48 4.83 17.16
N LEU A 224 -13.61 4.15 16.95
CA LEU A 224 -14.93 4.69 17.26
C LEU A 224 -15.08 4.94 18.77
N TRP A 225 -14.63 4.00 19.61
CA TRP A 225 -14.75 4.11 21.06
C TRP A 225 -13.75 5.07 21.70
N ALA A 226 -12.49 5.04 21.27
CA ALA A 226 -11.41 5.78 21.90
C ALA A 226 -11.26 7.21 21.37
N LEU A 227 -11.54 7.41 20.07
CA LEU A 227 -11.28 8.68 19.38
C LEU A 227 -12.57 9.36 18.92
N GLY A 228 -13.72 8.70 18.99
CA GLY A 228 -14.96 9.20 18.39
C GLY A 228 -14.89 9.30 16.86
N MET A 229 -13.85 8.72 16.24
CA MET A 229 -13.64 8.75 14.79
C MET A 229 -14.35 7.57 14.15
N GLY A 230 -15.15 7.83 13.12
CA GLY A 230 -15.85 6.77 12.38
C GLY A 230 -14.92 5.84 11.60
N SER A 231 -13.72 6.30 11.24
CA SER A 231 -12.73 5.52 10.52
C SER A 231 -11.32 6.08 10.73
N THR A 232 -10.32 5.19 10.78
CA THR A 232 -8.88 5.55 10.78
C THR A 232 -8.22 5.43 9.42
N MET A 233 -8.97 5.02 8.38
CA MET A 233 -8.63 4.62 7.01
C MET A 233 -7.24 4.03 6.71
N TYR A 234 -6.16 4.68 7.11
CA TYR A 234 -4.79 4.24 6.91
C TYR A 234 -4.30 3.26 8.00
N ALA A 235 -4.68 3.47 9.27
CA ALA A 235 -4.15 2.68 10.37
C ALA A 235 -4.71 1.24 10.39
N ASP A 236 -6.01 1.10 10.13
CA ASP A 236 -6.69 -0.18 9.97
C ASP A 236 -6.17 -0.95 8.76
N GLU A 237 -5.90 -0.25 7.65
CA GLU A 237 -5.39 -0.89 6.44
C GLU A 237 -3.98 -1.43 6.61
N ALA A 238 -3.09 -0.65 7.23
CA ALA A 238 -1.71 -1.06 7.52
C ALA A 238 -1.68 -2.24 8.50
N THR A 239 -2.47 -2.18 9.57
CA THR A 239 -2.53 -3.25 10.58
C THR A 239 -3.07 -4.55 9.97
N ALA A 240 -4.13 -4.45 9.17
CA ALA A 240 -4.71 -5.60 8.49
C ALA A 240 -3.76 -6.20 7.44
N ALA A 241 -2.97 -5.38 6.73
CA ALA A 241 -1.94 -5.87 5.82
C ALA A 241 -0.86 -6.69 6.53
N ILE A 242 -0.37 -6.24 7.69
CA ILE A 242 0.61 -6.99 8.49
C ILE A 242 0.05 -8.35 8.89
N VAL A 243 -1.19 -8.39 9.41
CA VAL A 243 -1.87 -9.64 9.78
C VAL A 243 -2.04 -10.56 8.57
N LEU A 244 -2.38 -10.00 7.41
CA LEU A 244 -2.57 -10.78 6.19
C LEU A 244 -1.28 -11.48 5.74
N VAL A 245 -0.12 -10.79 5.76
CA VAL A 245 1.19 -11.39 5.42
C VAL A 245 1.44 -12.62 6.30
N VAL A 246 1.18 -12.49 7.59
CA VAL A 246 1.35 -13.55 8.58
C VAL A 246 0.44 -14.74 8.29
N VAL A 247 -0.84 -14.47 8.04
CA VAL A 247 -1.83 -15.53 7.80
C VAL A 247 -1.55 -16.24 6.49
N LEU A 248 -1.25 -15.51 5.42
CA LEU A 248 -0.90 -16.09 4.12
C LEU A 248 0.33 -16.98 4.21
N ARG A 249 1.36 -16.55 4.96
CA ARG A 249 2.55 -17.37 5.20
C ARG A 249 2.23 -18.68 5.92
N LYS A 250 1.32 -18.67 6.90
CA LYS A 250 0.93 -19.90 7.64
C LYS A 250 0.03 -20.83 6.84
N VAL A 251 -0.81 -20.26 5.98
CA VAL A 251 -1.82 -20.99 5.22
C VAL A 251 -1.25 -21.59 3.94
N SER A 252 -0.23 -20.97 3.35
CA SER A 252 0.41 -21.47 2.15
C SER A 252 1.52 -22.46 2.50
N TYR A 253 1.43 -23.67 1.94
CA TYR A 253 2.36 -24.77 2.22
C TYR A 253 3.79 -24.55 1.67
N ASN A 254 3.99 -23.58 0.76
CA ASN A 254 5.26 -23.39 0.05
C ASN A 254 5.66 -21.92 -0.19
N GLN A 255 4.98 -20.96 0.42
CA GLN A 255 5.31 -19.55 0.19
C GLN A 255 6.49 -19.08 1.03
N SER A 256 7.46 -18.48 0.34
CA SER A 256 8.43 -17.62 1.01
C SER A 256 7.75 -16.38 1.57
N LEU A 257 8.34 -15.77 2.61
CA LEU A 257 7.87 -14.51 3.17
C LEU A 257 7.74 -13.43 2.08
N SER A 258 8.67 -13.40 1.14
CA SER A 258 8.66 -12.47 0.01
C SER A 258 7.40 -12.64 -0.86
N GLN A 259 6.99 -13.88 -1.16
CA GLN A 259 5.75 -14.13 -1.90
C GLN A 259 4.50 -13.70 -1.11
N ALA A 260 4.44 -13.98 0.19
CA ALA A 260 3.33 -13.56 1.04
C ALA A 260 3.20 -12.03 1.10
N VAL A 261 4.32 -11.31 1.16
CA VAL A 261 4.37 -9.83 1.10
C VAL A 261 3.88 -9.33 -0.26
N THR A 262 4.39 -9.89 -1.36
CA THR A 262 3.99 -9.49 -2.72
C THR A 262 2.50 -9.70 -2.96
N ILE A 263 1.95 -10.85 -2.55
CA ILE A 263 0.52 -11.14 -2.65
C ILE A 263 -0.29 -10.18 -1.80
N THR A 264 0.16 -9.89 -0.58
CA THR A 264 -0.54 -8.94 0.29
C THR A 264 -0.57 -7.55 -0.32
N LEU A 265 0.57 -7.02 -0.78
CA LEU A 265 0.66 -5.70 -1.39
C LEU A 265 -0.20 -5.60 -2.65
N THR A 266 -0.17 -6.61 -3.51
CA THR A 266 -0.97 -6.63 -4.75
C THR A 266 -2.46 -6.76 -4.46
N SER A 267 -2.88 -7.64 -3.53
CA SER A 267 -4.29 -7.75 -3.10
C SER A 267 -4.80 -6.46 -2.46
N LYS A 268 -3.98 -5.81 -1.61
CA LYS A 268 -4.33 -4.54 -0.96
C LYS A 268 -4.47 -3.41 -1.98
N THR A 269 -3.52 -3.31 -2.91
CA THR A 269 -3.57 -2.32 -4.00
C THR A 269 -4.82 -2.53 -4.85
N PHE A 270 -5.12 -3.77 -5.22
CA PHE A 270 -6.33 -4.11 -5.97
C PHE A 270 -7.60 -3.73 -5.19
N SER A 271 -7.67 -4.06 -3.89
CA SER A 271 -8.79 -3.70 -3.03
C SER A 271 -8.99 -2.19 -2.92
N ILE A 272 -7.92 -1.41 -2.86
CA ILE A 272 -7.98 0.07 -2.79
C ILE A 272 -8.49 0.63 -4.12
N VAL A 273 -7.90 0.20 -5.25
CA VAL A 273 -8.29 0.70 -6.57
C VAL A 273 -9.75 0.36 -6.84
N VAL A 274 -10.15 -0.92 -6.69
CA VAL A 274 -11.52 -1.36 -6.92
C VAL A 274 -12.48 -0.70 -5.92
N GLY A 275 -12.08 -0.55 -4.66
CA GLY A 275 -12.86 0.16 -3.65
C GLY A 275 -13.14 1.60 -4.04
N SER A 276 -12.12 2.35 -4.47
CA SER A 276 -12.27 3.72 -4.94
C SER A 276 -13.21 3.83 -6.13
N PHE A 277 -13.07 2.95 -7.13
CA PHE A 277 -13.98 2.90 -8.28
C PHE A 277 -15.42 2.59 -7.86
N LEU A 278 -15.62 1.61 -6.96
CA LEU A 278 -16.94 1.22 -6.48
C LEU A 278 -17.59 2.35 -5.67
N SER A 279 -16.83 3.04 -4.82
CA SER A 279 -17.32 4.19 -4.06
C SER A 279 -17.75 5.34 -4.97
N VAL A 280 -16.95 5.67 -6.00
CA VAL A 280 -17.31 6.69 -7.00
C VAL A 280 -18.56 6.28 -7.78
N PHE A 281 -18.62 5.02 -8.22
CA PHE A 281 -19.77 4.48 -8.95
C PHE A 281 -21.05 4.52 -8.10
N LEU A 282 -20.97 4.12 -6.82
CA LEU A 282 -22.09 4.18 -5.88
C LEU A 282 -22.53 5.62 -5.64
N MET A 283 -21.60 6.55 -5.44
CA MET A 283 -21.92 7.98 -5.31
C MET A 283 -22.64 8.50 -6.56
N HIS A 284 -22.12 8.20 -7.75
CA HIS A 284 -22.74 8.61 -9.00
C HIS A 284 -24.13 7.99 -9.20
N THR A 285 -24.31 6.72 -8.84
CA THR A 285 -25.60 6.02 -9.02
C THR A 285 -26.64 6.47 -8.01
N LEU A 286 -26.25 6.69 -6.75
CA LEU A 286 -27.15 7.07 -5.67
C LEU A 286 -27.50 8.56 -5.71
N PHE A 287 -26.56 9.43 -6.08
CA PHE A 287 -26.75 10.90 -6.06
C PHE A 287 -26.90 11.51 -7.47
N GLY A 288 -26.31 10.90 -8.50
CA GLY A 288 -26.32 11.43 -9.86
C GLY A 288 -27.59 11.10 -10.67
N GLY A 289 -28.45 10.18 -10.19
CA GLY A 289 -29.68 9.80 -10.89
C GLY A 289 -30.84 10.79 -10.80
N GLY A 290 -30.73 11.86 -10.00
CA GLY A 290 -31.88 12.69 -9.59
C GLY A 290 -31.98 14.11 -10.14
N GLY A 291 -30.92 14.74 -10.65
CA GLY A 291 -31.06 16.13 -11.11
C GLY A 291 -29.77 16.76 -11.60
N GLY A 292 -29.84 17.29 -12.82
CA GLY A 292 -28.86 18.13 -13.53
C GLY A 292 -27.59 18.49 -12.76
N PHE A 293 -26.57 17.64 -12.87
CA PHE A 293 -25.21 18.05 -12.57
C PHE A 293 -24.81 19.06 -13.67
N MET A 294 -24.94 20.36 -13.38
CA MET A 294 -24.40 21.39 -14.26
C MET A 294 -22.88 21.22 -14.29
N PRO A 295 -22.26 21.07 -15.47
CA PRO A 295 -20.81 21.05 -15.56
C PRO A 295 -20.27 22.42 -15.14
N PHE A 296 -19.31 22.40 -14.21
CA PHE A 296 -18.35 23.49 -14.03
C PHE A 296 -17.41 23.56 -15.24
#